data_AF-A0A0B7MNB2-F1
#
_entry.id   AF-A0A0B7MNB2-F1
#
_cell.length_a   1.000
_cell.length_b   1.000
_cell.length_c   1.000
_cell.angle_alpha   90.00
_cell.angle_beta   90.00
_cell.angle_gamma   90.00
#
_symmetry.space_group_name_H-M   'P 1'
#
loop_
_entity.id
_entity.type
_entity.pdbx_description
1 polymer ?
#
loop_
_entity_poly.entity_id
_entity_poly.type
_entity_poly.pdbx_seq_one_letter_code
_entity_poly.pdbx_strand_id
1 'polypeptide(L)'
;MRLDQLINQTLEELKQLGIAESTIKSYRYSAYSLIRNYCVKHGTNCYKPATLDSFLSAQKKRIENSEISKRHYRKLRRAVQMLHEIYQYGTLQWDYYSARSIYKSNDYFSLCLKEFLDAQHLSRGTIANLRTYILQFLCYIEHNGHCDFNALLPVVVKDYLMATAETHQGSMGNVLYALRLFFNYLKKKFIAVDRLKPDTE
;
A
#
# COMPACT_ATOMS: atom_id res chain seq x y z
N MET A 1 17.47 -12.06 11.63
CA MET A 1 17.88 -12.75 10.39
C MET A 1 18.89 -11.89 9.63
N ARG A 2 19.93 -12.49 9.02
CA ARG A 2 20.88 -11.72 8.19
C ARG A 2 20.17 -11.21 6.94
N LEU A 3 20.46 -9.97 6.55
CA LEU A 3 19.83 -9.34 5.39
C LEU A 3 20.10 -10.14 4.11
N ASP A 4 21.31 -10.69 3.97
CA ASP A 4 21.69 -11.46 2.79
C ASP A 4 20.96 -12.78 2.65
N GLN A 5 20.68 -13.43 3.78
CA GLN A 5 19.86 -14.64 3.80
C GLN A 5 18.43 -14.31 3.35
N LEU A 6 17.88 -13.20 3.86
CA LEU A 6 16.56 -12.71 3.47
C LEU A 6 16.49 -12.37 1.98
N ILE A 7 17.46 -11.62 1.45
CA ILE A 7 17.54 -11.28 0.03
C ILE A 7 17.60 -12.54 -0.84
N ASN A 8 18.43 -13.53 -0.46
CA ASN A 8 18.55 -14.75 -1.24
C ASN A 8 17.25 -15.57 -1.21
N GLN A 9 16.60 -15.71 -0.05
CA GLN A 9 15.28 -16.34 0.06
C GLN A 9 14.25 -15.63 -0.84
N THR A 10 14.21 -14.30 -0.81
CA THR A 10 13.31 -13.54 -1.69
C THR A 10 13.58 -13.79 -3.16
N LEU A 11 14.85 -13.84 -3.59
CA LEU A 11 15.20 -14.06 -4.99
C LEU A 11 14.89 -15.50 -5.45
N GLU A 12 15.05 -16.50 -4.57
CA GLU A 12 14.63 -17.88 -4.86
C GLU A 12 13.11 -17.99 -4.97
N GLU A 13 12.36 -17.31 -4.11
CA GLU A 13 10.90 -17.27 -4.21
C GLU A 13 10.44 -16.67 -5.55
N LEU A 14 11.05 -15.56 -6.00
CA LEU A 14 10.78 -14.99 -7.32
C LEU A 14 11.01 -16.00 -8.44
N LYS A 15 12.06 -16.81 -8.33
CA LYS A 15 12.41 -17.84 -9.31
C LYS A 15 11.39 -18.97 -9.31
N GLN A 16 10.97 -19.45 -8.13
CA GLN A 16 9.94 -20.49 -8.00
C GLN A 16 8.61 -20.07 -8.62
N LEU A 17 8.32 -18.78 -8.60
CA LEU A 17 7.11 -18.20 -9.17
C LEU A 17 7.22 -17.86 -10.67
N GLY A 18 8.31 -18.27 -11.32
CA GLY A 18 8.49 -18.13 -12.76
C GLY A 18 8.79 -16.70 -13.23
N ILE A 19 9.25 -15.82 -12.33
CA ILE A 19 9.67 -14.47 -12.73
C ILE A 19 10.92 -14.56 -13.61
N ALA A 20 10.92 -13.78 -14.70
CA ALA A 20 12.02 -13.78 -15.65
C ALA A 20 13.38 -13.48 -14.98
N GLU A 21 14.39 -14.27 -15.35
CA GLU A 21 15.76 -14.16 -14.82
C GLU A 21 16.34 -12.74 -14.96
N SER A 22 16.02 -12.04 -16.06
CA SER A 22 16.41 -10.64 -16.27
C SER A 22 15.85 -9.70 -15.20
N THR A 23 14.63 -9.94 -14.73
CA THR A 23 13.98 -9.18 -13.67
C THR A 23 14.60 -9.49 -12.31
N ILE A 24 14.89 -10.77 -12.04
CA ILE A 24 15.57 -11.22 -10.81
C ILE A 24 16.97 -10.58 -10.71
N LYS A 25 17.77 -10.64 -11.77
CA LYS A 25 19.07 -9.95 -11.87
C LYS A 25 18.93 -8.46 -11.63
N SER A 26 17.92 -7.85 -12.23
CA SER A 26 17.62 -6.43 -12.03
C SER A 26 17.41 -6.12 -10.54
N TYR A 27 16.61 -6.89 -9.81
CA TYR A 27 16.42 -6.69 -8.37
C TYR A 27 17.70 -6.89 -7.57
N ARG A 28 18.45 -7.97 -7.85
CA ARG A 28 19.73 -8.28 -7.19
C ARG A 28 20.72 -7.12 -7.28
N TYR A 29 20.98 -6.63 -8.49
CA TYR A 29 22.06 -5.67 -8.73
C TYR A 29 21.66 -4.21 -8.60
N SER A 30 20.38 -3.87 -8.75
CA SER A 30 19.94 -2.47 -8.76
C SER A 30 19.07 -2.07 -7.57
N ALA A 31 18.57 -3.00 -6.77
CA ALA A 31 17.75 -2.68 -5.60
C ALA A 31 18.38 -3.24 -4.32
N TYR A 32 18.64 -4.55 -4.28
CA TYR A 32 19.19 -5.19 -3.09
C TYR A 32 20.64 -4.81 -2.79
N SER A 33 21.44 -4.49 -3.81
CA SER A 33 22.76 -3.89 -3.64
C SER A 33 22.70 -2.55 -2.90
N LEU A 34 21.79 -1.67 -3.28
CA LEU A 34 21.59 -0.35 -2.65
C LEU A 34 21.09 -0.49 -1.21
N ILE A 35 20.12 -1.37 -0.99
CA ILE A 35 19.58 -1.65 0.35
C ILE A 35 20.68 -2.18 1.27
N ARG A 36 21.49 -3.14 0.79
CA ARG A 36 22.63 -3.69 1.52
C ARG A 36 23.64 -2.60 1.88
N ASN A 37 24.06 -1.79 0.91
CA ASN A 37 25.02 -0.72 1.13
C ASN A 37 24.51 0.30 2.16
N TYR A 38 23.22 0.61 2.12
CA TYR A 38 22.58 1.47 3.12
C TYR A 38 22.63 0.83 4.52
N CYS A 39 22.24 -0.44 4.65
CA CYS A 39 22.27 -1.13 5.95
C CYS A 39 23.68 -1.18 6.55
N VAL A 40 24.70 -1.50 5.73
CA VAL A 40 26.10 -1.52 6.15
C VAL A 40 26.57 -0.12 6.59
N LYS A 41 26.23 0.93 5.83
CA LYS A 41 26.53 2.32 6.19
C LYS A 41 25.90 2.74 7.53
N HIS A 42 24.77 2.14 7.89
CA HIS A 42 24.08 2.34 9.15
C HIS A 42 24.42 1.28 10.22
N GLY A 43 25.54 0.56 10.05
CA GLY A 43 26.10 -0.32 11.09
C GLY A 43 25.33 -1.63 11.31
N THR A 44 24.55 -2.09 10.33
CA THR A 44 23.82 -3.37 10.44
C THR A 44 23.96 -4.23 9.19
N ASN A 45 24.18 -5.53 9.39
CA ASN A 45 24.09 -6.57 8.36
C ASN A 45 22.82 -7.43 8.52
N CYS A 46 21.99 -7.10 9.52
CA CYS A 46 20.75 -7.77 9.83
C CYS A 46 19.57 -6.96 9.30
N TYR A 47 18.51 -7.67 8.92
CA TYR A 47 17.24 -7.05 8.59
C TYR A 47 16.70 -6.30 9.82
N LYS A 48 16.38 -5.01 9.63
CA LYS A 48 15.73 -4.14 10.60
C LYS A 48 14.68 -3.31 9.86
N PRO A 49 13.38 -3.46 10.16
CA PRO A 49 12.32 -2.72 9.48
C PRO A 49 12.57 -1.21 9.45
N ALA A 50 12.86 -0.62 10.61
CA ALA A 50 13.13 0.81 10.74
C ALA A 50 14.31 1.32 9.88
N THR A 51 15.33 0.48 9.63
CA THR A 51 16.46 0.83 8.75
C THR A 51 16.02 0.85 7.29
N LEU A 52 15.15 -0.07 6.86
CA LEU A 52 14.60 -0.09 5.51
C LEU A 52 13.58 1.04 5.28
N ASP A 53 12.80 1.39 6.30
CA ASP A 53 11.91 2.55 6.24
C ASP A 53 12.71 3.84 6.07
N SER A 54 13.78 3.99 6.86
CA SER A 54 14.72 5.12 6.74
C SER A 54 15.37 5.17 5.35
N PHE A 55 15.71 4.01 4.78
CA PHE A 55 16.19 3.93 3.40
C PHE A 55 15.15 4.45 2.42
N LEU A 56 13.89 4.03 2.52
CA LEU A 56 12.83 4.50 1.62
C LEU A 56 12.58 6.01 1.77
N SER A 57 12.58 6.54 2.99
CA SER A 57 12.49 7.99 3.23
C SER A 57 13.64 8.74 2.58
N ALA A 58 14.87 8.21 2.64
CA ALA A 58 16.01 8.79 1.97
C ALA A 58 15.84 8.78 0.43
N GLN A 59 15.37 7.67 -0.16
CA GLN A 59 15.12 7.61 -1.61
C GLN A 59 13.95 8.48 -2.05
N LYS A 60 12.94 8.71 -1.18
CA LYS A 60 11.83 9.62 -1.46
C LYS A 60 12.32 11.06 -1.64
N LYS A 61 13.23 11.53 -0.77
CA LYS A 61 13.89 12.83 -0.94
C LYS A 61 14.65 12.93 -2.27
N ARG A 62 15.30 11.85 -2.69
CA ARG A 62 15.99 11.79 -3.99
C ARG A 62 15.04 11.86 -5.19
N ILE A 63 13.81 11.35 -5.04
CA ILE A 63 12.75 11.60 -6.04
C ILE A 63 12.35 13.07 -6.07
N GLU A 64 12.14 13.66 -4.91
CA GLU A 64 11.70 15.06 -4.79
C GLU A 64 12.74 15.99 -5.43
N ASN A 65 14.02 15.64 -5.28
CA ASN A 65 15.15 16.32 -5.92
C ASN A 65 15.41 15.91 -7.38
N SER A 66 14.57 15.05 -7.98
CA SER A 66 14.74 14.52 -9.35
C SER A 66 16.06 13.77 -9.62
N GLU A 67 16.74 13.30 -8.58
CA GLU A 67 18.00 12.52 -8.69
C GLU A 67 17.77 11.08 -9.16
N ILE A 68 16.56 10.56 -8.93
CA ILE A 68 16.15 9.23 -9.38
C ILE A 68 14.76 9.27 -10.02
N SER A 69 14.51 8.34 -10.95
CA SER A 69 13.20 8.24 -11.58
C SER A 69 12.13 7.65 -10.64
N LYS A 70 10.87 8.06 -10.84
CA LYS A 70 9.68 7.46 -10.21
C LYS A 70 9.65 5.93 -10.39
N ARG A 71 10.05 5.43 -11.57
CA ARG A 71 10.13 3.99 -11.86
C ARG A 71 11.16 3.29 -10.97
N HIS A 72 12.34 3.88 -10.80
CA HIS A 72 13.39 3.30 -9.97
C HIS A 72 12.98 3.22 -8.49
N TYR A 73 12.40 4.29 -7.94
CA TYR A 73 11.89 4.26 -6.56
C TYR A 73 10.77 3.23 -6.35
N ARG A 74 9.83 3.09 -7.29
CA ARG A 74 8.79 2.05 -7.20
C ARG A 74 9.41 0.66 -7.07
N LYS A 75 10.50 0.40 -7.79
CA LYS A 75 11.26 -0.84 -7.68
C LYS A 75 11.95 -0.98 -6.32
N LEU A 76 12.56 0.07 -5.78
CA LEU A 76 13.17 0.05 -4.45
C LEU A 76 12.14 -0.21 -3.35
N ARG A 77 10.99 0.47 -3.41
CA ARG A 77 9.85 0.22 -2.51
C ARG A 77 9.38 -1.22 -2.61
N ARG A 78 9.25 -1.76 -3.82
CA ARG A 78 8.85 -3.17 -4.02
C ARG A 78 9.88 -4.13 -3.44
N ALA A 79 11.17 -3.86 -3.61
CA ALA A 79 12.23 -4.67 -3.03
C ALA A 79 12.15 -4.70 -1.49
N VAL A 80 11.97 -3.55 -0.83
CA VAL A 80 11.80 -3.48 0.62
C VAL A 80 10.55 -4.25 1.08
N GLN A 81 9.43 -4.09 0.38
CA GLN A 81 8.20 -4.80 0.69
C GLN A 81 8.35 -6.33 0.62
N MET A 82 9.02 -6.83 -0.43
CA MET A 82 9.29 -8.27 -0.57
C MET A 82 10.16 -8.82 0.56
N LEU A 83 11.09 -8.01 1.10
CA LEU A 83 11.88 -8.39 2.28
C LEU A 83 11.00 -8.46 3.54
N HIS A 84 10.07 -7.51 3.72
CA HIS A 84 9.12 -7.56 4.84
C HIS A 84 8.23 -8.83 4.76
N GLU A 85 7.73 -9.16 3.57
CA GLU A 85 6.88 -10.33 3.36
C GLU A 85 7.60 -11.64 3.65
N ILE A 86 8.79 -11.85 3.09
CA ILE A 86 9.56 -13.08 3.37
C ILE A 86 9.92 -13.16 4.85
N TYR A 87 10.27 -12.04 5.49
CA TYR A 87 10.59 -12.05 6.92
C TYR A 87 9.38 -12.38 7.79
N GLN A 88 8.20 -11.87 7.47
CA GLN A 88 7.00 -12.03 8.27
C GLN A 88 6.24 -13.34 8.00
N TYR A 89 6.18 -13.76 6.73
CA TYR A 89 5.33 -14.87 6.28
C TYR A 89 6.11 -16.04 5.68
N GLY A 90 7.42 -15.88 5.43
CA GLY A 90 8.26 -16.92 4.82
C GLY A 90 8.06 -17.11 3.31
N THR A 91 7.05 -16.50 2.71
CA THR A 91 6.71 -16.60 1.27
C THR A 91 6.20 -15.25 0.75
N LEU A 92 6.44 -14.98 -0.53
CA LEU A 92 5.95 -13.77 -1.17
C LEU A 92 4.45 -13.90 -1.38
N GLN A 93 3.72 -12.90 -0.89
CA GLN A 93 2.28 -12.91 -0.98
C GLN A 93 1.88 -12.44 -2.38
N TRP A 94 1.93 -13.25 -3.43
CA TRP A 94 1.68 -12.76 -4.81
C TRP A 94 0.23 -12.44 -5.13
N ASP A 95 -0.72 -13.14 -4.50
CA ASP A 95 -2.13 -12.76 -4.50
C ASP A 95 -2.36 -11.40 -3.83
N TYR A 96 -1.38 -10.94 -3.03
CA TYR A 96 -1.33 -9.58 -2.55
C TYR A 96 -0.88 -8.56 -3.61
N TYR A 97 -0.53 -8.91 -4.85
CA TYR A 97 0.08 -7.95 -5.79
C TYR A 97 -0.34 -8.06 -7.26
N SER A 98 -1.51 -8.63 -7.54
CA SER A 98 -2.31 -8.01 -8.61
C SER A 98 -2.60 -6.56 -8.19
N ALA A 99 -2.94 -5.65 -9.10
CA ALA A 99 -3.25 -4.24 -8.77
C ALA A 99 -4.31 -4.05 -7.63
N ARG A 100 -4.89 -5.17 -7.17
CA ARG A 100 -5.84 -5.42 -6.10
C ARG A 100 -5.27 -5.45 -4.66
N SER A 101 -3.95 -5.47 -4.40
CA SER A 101 -3.44 -5.61 -3.02
C SER A 101 -2.07 -4.96 -2.66
N ILE A 102 -1.65 -3.91 -3.37
CA ILE A 102 -0.58 -3.00 -2.88
C ILE A 102 -1.02 -2.23 -1.61
N TYR A 103 -2.29 -2.34 -1.27
CA TYR A 103 -2.98 -1.62 -0.24
C TYR A 103 -3.60 -2.66 0.69
N LYS A 104 -2.93 -3.01 1.79
CA LYS A 104 -3.57 -3.69 2.90
C LYS A 104 -3.87 -2.60 3.92
N SER A 105 -5.13 -2.34 4.15
CA SER A 105 -5.52 -1.46 5.24
C SER A 105 -5.65 -2.26 6.53
N ASN A 106 -5.62 -1.61 7.69
CA ASN A 106 -5.89 -2.26 8.98
C ASN A 106 -7.23 -3.04 8.97
N ASP A 107 -7.42 -3.90 9.97
CA ASP A 107 -8.57 -4.82 10.03
C ASP A 107 -9.92 -4.06 9.97
N TYR A 108 -9.99 -2.89 10.60
CA TYR A 108 -11.17 -2.03 10.59
C TYR A 108 -11.52 -1.56 9.17
N PHE A 109 -10.55 -0.97 8.46
CA PHE A 109 -10.73 -0.50 7.09
C PHE A 109 -10.97 -1.65 6.10
N SER A 110 -10.32 -2.80 6.32
CA SER A 110 -10.52 -4.00 5.51
C SER A 110 -11.95 -4.54 5.65
N LEU A 111 -12.49 -4.56 6.87
CA LEU A 111 -13.88 -4.93 7.13
C LEU A 111 -14.85 -3.94 6.47
N CYS A 112 -14.64 -2.63 6.66
CA CYS A 112 -15.47 -1.59 6.05
C CYS A 112 -15.48 -1.65 4.53
N LEU A 113 -14.32 -1.92 3.90
CA LEU A 113 -14.24 -2.10 2.46
C LEU A 113 -15.04 -3.32 1.99
N LYS A 114 -14.91 -4.45 2.70
CA LYS A 114 -15.63 -5.68 2.36
C LYS A 114 -17.14 -5.44 2.39
N GLU A 115 -17.66 -4.92 3.50
CA GLU A 115 -19.10 -4.70 3.66
C GLU A 115 -19.63 -3.64 2.67
N PHE A 116 -18.84 -2.61 2.35
CA PHE A 116 -19.18 -1.65 1.31
C PHE A 116 -19.36 -2.33 -0.04
N LEU A 117 -18.42 -3.18 -0.45
CA LEU A 117 -18.45 -3.87 -1.73
C LEU A 117 -19.59 -4.90 -1.80
N ASP A 118 -19.84 -5.62 -0.71
CA ASP A 118 -20.94 -6.59 -0.60
C ASP A 118 -22.32 -5.90 -0.70
N ALA A 119 -22.41 -4.63 -0.27
CA ALA A 119 -23.62 -3.81 -0.41
C ALA A 119 -23.85 -3.24 -1.82
N GLN A 120 -22.92 -3.45 -2.77
CA GLN A 120 -23.07 -2.93 -4.14
C GLN A 120 -23.73 -3.97 -5.07
N HIS A 121 -24.80 -3.57 -5.75
CA HIS A 121 -25.42 -4.36 -6.80
C HIS A 121 -24.90 -3.94 -8.19
N LEU A 122 -23.60 -4.08 -8.41
CA LEU A 122 -22.90 -3.61 -9.62
C LEU A 122 -22.17 -4.75 -10.33
N SER A 123 -21.76 -4.51 -11.58
CA SER A 123 -21.00 -5.49 -12.35
C SER A 123 -19.66 -5.85 -11.67
N ARG A 124 -19.17 -7.07 -11.90
CA ARG A 124 -17.88 -7.55 -11.35
C ARG A 124 -16.72 -6.61 -11.70
N GLY A 125 -16.72 -6.04 -12.91
CA GLY A 125 -15.71 -5.07 -13.36
C GLY A 125 -15.79 -3.75 -12.58
N THR A 126 -17.01 -3.24 -12.37
CA THR A 126 -17.25 -2.04 -11.58
C THR A 126 -16.86 -2.24 -10.11
N ILE A 127 -17.22 -3.37 -9.49
CA ILE A 127 -16.82 -3.72 -8.12
C ILE A 127 -15.30 -3.80 -7.99
N ALA A 128 -14.61 -4.38 -8.98
CA ALA A 128 -13.15 -4.44 -8.97
C ALA A 128 -12.50 -3.05 -9.04
N ASN A 129 -13.07 -2.13 -9.82
CA ASN A 129 -12.62 -0.75 -9.90
C ASN A 129 -12.88 0.01 -8.59
N LEU A 130 -14.10 -0.11 -8.02
CA LEU A 130 -14.44 0.49 -6.73
C LEU A 130 -13.50 0.01 -5.63
N ARG A 131 -13.26 -1.31 -5.54
CA ARG A 131 -12.29 -1.87 -4.60
C ARG A 131 -10.94 -1.18 -4.72
N THR A 132 -10.44 -1.02 -5.94
CA THR A 132 -9.11 -0.43 -6.19
C THR A 132 -9.04 1.01 -5.70
N TYR A 133 -10.00 1.85 -6.05
CA TYR A 133 -10.00 3.27 -5.67
C TYR A 133 -10.22 3.47 -4.17
N ILE A 134 -11.10 2.70 -3.55
CA ILE A 134 -11.35 2.83 -2.11
C ILE A 134 -10.17 2.31 -1.30
N LEU A 135 -9.59 1.18 -1.69
CA LEU A 135 -8.46 0.61 -0.98
C LEU A 135 -7.22 1.53 -1.07
N GLN A 136 -7.02 2.22 -2.21
CA GLN A 136 -6.03 3.29 -2.36
C GLN A 136 -6.21 4.41 -1.32
N PHE A 137 -7.44 4.87 -1.16
CA PHE A 137 -7.79 5.90 -0.18
C PHE A 137 -7.57 5.43 1.27
N LEU A 138 -8.00 4.21 1.61
CA LEU A 138 -7.87 3.66 2.96
C LEU A 138 -6.41 3.53 3.40
N CYS A 139 -5.54 3.07 2.51
CA CYS A 139 -4.12 3.03 2.82
C CYS A 139 -3.46 4.40 2.86
N TYR A 140 -3.96 5.39 2.12
CA TYR A 140 -3.47 6.76 2.23
C TYR A 140 -3.74 7.33 3.62
N ILE A 141 -4.97 7.20 4.12
CA ILE A 141 -5.32 7.73 5.44
C ILE A 141 -4.63 6.94 6.57
N GLU A 142 -4.44 5.64 6.41
CA GLU A 142 -3.68 4.83 7.38
C GLU A 142 -2.20 5.20 7.43
N HIS A 143 -1.58 5.47 6.27
CA HIS A 143 -0.22 5.98 6.24
C HIS A 143 -0.08 7.35 6.91
N ASN A 144 -1.16 8.14 6.93
CA ASN A 144 -1.24 9.41 7.64
C ASN A 144 -1.65 9.26 9.12
N GLY A 145 -1.67 8.03 9.66
CA GLY A 145 -1.88 7.74 11.08
C GLY A 145 -3.33 7.48 11.48
N HIS A 146 -4.29 7.44 10.55
CA HIS A 146 -5.67 7.13 10.87
C HIS A 146 -5.89 5.62 11.01
N CYS A 147 -6.42 5.19 12.15
CA CYS A 147 -6.80 3.79 12.37
C CYS A 147 -8.30 3.54 12.15
N ASP A 148 -9.12 4.60 12.15
CA ASP A 148 -10.57 4.57 11.92
C ASP A 148 -11.05 5.85 11.19
N PHE A 149 -12.37 6.05 11.09
CA PHE A 149 -12.97 7.25 10.50
C PHE A 149 -13.35 8.35 11.52
N ASN A 150 -13.16 8.14 12.82
CA ASN A 150 -13.63 9.06 13.87
C ASN A 150 -12.89 10.40 13.84
N ALA A 151 -11.59 10.38 13.55
CA ALA A 151 -10.74 11.57 13.45
C ALA A 151 -10.49 12.02 12.00
N LEU A 152 -11.25 11.50 11.02
CA LEU A 152 -11.01 11.82 9.61
C LEU A 152 -11.53 13.23 9.28
N LEU A 153 -10.61 14.16 9.06
CA LEU A 153 -10.94 15.54 8.70
C LEU A 153 -11.12 15.70 7.17
N PRO A 154 -11.98 16.62 6.71
CA PRO A 154 -12.17 16.91 5.28
C PRO A 154 -10.88 17.31 4.55
N VAL A 155 -9.92 17.92 5.26
CA VAL A 155 -8.61 18.28 4.72
C VAL A 155 -7.83 17.05 4.24
N VAL A 156 -7.91 15.93 4.96
CA VAL A 156 -7.20 14.69 4.60
C VAL A 156 -7.74 14.10 3.29
N VAL A 157 -9.06 14.21 3.07
CA VAL A 157 -9.69 13.78 1.80
C VAL A 157 -9.27 14.70 0.65
N LYS A 158 -9.20 16.01 0.91
CA LYS A 158 -8.70 17.00 -0.06
C LYS A 158 -7.23 16.70 -0.43
N ASP A 159 -6.38 16.43 0.55
CA ASP A 159 -4.96 16.15 0.34
C ASP A 159 -4.75 14.85 -0.45
N TYR A 160 -5.58 13.83 -0.18
CA TYR A 160 -5.63 12.62 -0.99
C TYR A 160 -5.99 12.91 -2.46
N LEU A 161 -7.04 13.71 -2.68
CA LEU A 161 -7.49 14.05 -4.03
C LEU A 161 -6.43 14.83 -4.80
N MET A 162 -5.73 15.76 -4.15
CA MET A 162 -4.61 16.50 -4.74
C MET A 162 -3.47 15.56 -5.12
N ALA A 163 -3.03 14.69 -4.21
CA ALA A 163 -1.96 13.72 -4.46
C ALA A 163 -2.32 12.71 -5.57
N THR A 164 -3.60 12.32 -5.67
CA THR A 164 -4.08 11.38 -6.68
C THR A 164 -4.24 12.06 -8.05
N ALA A 165 -4.70 13.32 -8.08
CA ALA A 165 -4.85 14.08 -9.32
C ALA A 165 -3.52 14.31 -10.05
N GLU A 166 -2.42 14.51 -9.31
CA GLU A 166 -1.07 14.63 -9.88
C GLU A 166 -0.57 13.36 -10.59
N THR A 167 -1.13 12.20 -10.24
CA THR A 167 -0.66 10.89 -10.71
C THR A 167 -1.63 10.17 -11.65
N HIS A 168 -2.91 10.58 -11.67
CA HIS A 168 -4.00 9.85 -12.31
C HIS A 168 -5.03 10.75 -13.03
N GLN A 169 -4.56 11.70 -13.86
CA GLN A 169 -5.41 12.69 -14.53
C GLN A 169 -6.58 12.10 -15.36
N GLY A 170 -6.39 10.94 -16.00
CA GLY A 170 -7.43 10.29 -16.80
C GLY A 170 -8.50 9.50 -16.02
N SER A 171 -8.31 9.26 -14.71
CA SER A 171 -9.22 8.41 -13.92
C SER A 171 -9.84 9.10 -12.70
N MET A 172 -9.63 10.42 -12.52
CA MET A 172 -10.15 11.13 -11.36
C MET A 172 -11.68 11.15 -11.27
N GLY A 173 -12.40 11.10 -12.40
CA GLY A 173 -13.86 10.95 -12.38
C GLY A 173 -14.30 9.66 -11.67
N ASN A 174 -13.58 8.55 -11.91
CA ASN A 174 -13.87 7.27 -11.27
C ASN A 174 -13.46 7.24 -9.79
N VAL A 175 -12.36 7.93 -9.43
CA VAL A 175 -11.92 8.09 -8.04
C VAL A 175 -12.98 8.88 -7.25
N LEU A 176 -13.42 10.02 -7.78
CA LEU A 176 -14.46 10.84 -7.16
C LEU A 176 -15.79 10.09 -7.02
N TYR A 177 -16.18 9.35 -8.05
CA TYR A 177 -17.36 8.49 -8.03
C TYR A 177 -17.27 7.43 -6.93
N ALA A 178 -16.15 6.71 -6.85
CA ALA A 178 -15.93 5.69 -5.84
C ALA A 178 -16.01 6.28 -4.43
N LEU A 179 -15.29 7.37 -4.16
CA LEU A 179 -15.30 8.04 -2.86
C LEU A 179 -16.71 8.50 -2.46
N ARG A 180 -17.47 9.08 -3.39
CA ARG A 180 -18.86 9.49 -3.12
C ARG A 180 -19.72 8.31 -2.68
N LEU A 181 -19.66 7.18 -3.38
CA LEU A 181 -20.39 5.97 -3.00
C LEU A 181 -19.96 5.46 -1.62
N PHE A 182 -18.66 5.44 -1.37
CA PHE A 182 -18.11 4.95 -0.12
C PHE A 182 -18.49 5.84 1.07
N PHE A 183 -18.36 7.16 0.97
CA PHE A 183 -18.76 8.07 2.04
C PHE A 183 -20.27 8.06 2.28
N ASN A 184 -21.09 7.90 1.24
CA ASN A 184 -22.53 7.72 1.39
C ASN A 184 -22.86 6.42 2.14
N TYR A 185 -22.14 5.33 1.85
CA TYR A 185 -22.26 4.07 2.58
C TYR A 185 -21.87 4.24 4.06
N LEU A 186 -20.71 4.85 4.33
CA LEU A 186 -20.25 5.11 5.70
C LEU A 186 -21.27 5.97 6.47
N LYS A 187 -21.74 7.07 5.86
CA LYS A 187 -22.75 7.95 6.47
C LYS A 187 -24.01 7.17 6.85
N LYS A 188 -24.53 6.30 5.98
CA LYS A 188 -25.68 5.45 6.29
C LYS A 188 -25.38 4.46 7.42
N LYS A 189 -24.20 3.84 7.41
CA LYS A 189 -23.78 2.89 8.45
C LYS A 189 -23.66 3.56 9.82
N PHE A 190 -22.99 4.71 9.92
CA PHE A 190 -22.84 5.43 11.19
C PHE A 190 -24.15 6.04 11.70
N ILE A 191 -24.99 6.59 10.81
CA ILE A 191 -26.34 7.05 11.18
C ILE A 191 -27.21 5.87 11.65
N ALA A 192 -27.08 4.69 11.06
CA ALA A 192 -27.83 3.50 11.49
C ALA A 192 -27.33 2.97 12.85
N VAL A 193 -26.02 3.05 13.13
CA VAL A 193 -25.43 2.66 14.41
C VAL A 193 -25.86 3.61 15.54
N ASP A 194 -25.95 4.92 15.29
CA ASP A 194 -26.46 5.88 16.30
C ASP A 194 -27.96 5.71 16.58
N ARG A 195 -28.76 5.22 15.63
CA ARG A 195 -30.18 4.86 15.86
C ARG A 195 -30.40 3.55 16.60
N LEU A 196 -29.34 2.74 16.76
CA LEU A 196 -29.36 1.47 17.50
C LEU A 196 -28.76 1.61 18.90
N LYS A 197 -28.23 2.79 19.27
CA LYS A 197 -28.00 3.10 20.68
C LYS A 197 -29.38 3.26 21.33
N PRO A 198 -29.73 2.44 22.34
CA PRO A 198 -30.96 2.69 23.08
C PRO A 198 -30.88 4.09 23.69
N ASP A 199 -31.97 4.85 23.55
CA ASP A 199 -32.14 6.12 24.26
C ASP A 199 -31.84 5.86 25.73
N THR A 200 -30.67 6.32 26.16
CA THR A 200 -30.33 6.33 27.58
C THR A 200 -30.58 7.76 28.03
N GLU A 201 -31.71 7.89 28.72
CA GLU A 201 -32.32 9.04 29.40
C GLU A 201 -33.17 10.01 28.57
#